data_AF-A0A813F6U6-F1
#
_entry.id   AF-A0A813F6U6-F1
#
_cell.length_a   1.000
_cell.length_b   1.000
_cell.length_c   1.000
_cell.angle_alpha   90.00
_cell.angle_beta   90.00
_cell.angle_gamma   90.00
#
_symmetry.space_group_name_H-M   'P 1'
#
loop_
_entity.id
_entity.type
_entity.pdbx_description
1 polymer ?
#
loop_
_entity_poly.entity_id
_entity_poly.type
_entity_poly.pdbx_seq_one_letter_code
_entity_poly.pdbx_strand_id
1 'polypeptide(L)'
;MVLIGGKEMPRLMEELRVGDEVLTGSPCPSQRQRRVGRIWRSVVPGGKTEVVQLSSDCRLTSNHPAITGDRWLPAASLGLPVLSPEEFVYGIELEGHVDTILIGGVVCAGLGVYCGPDFGWNVYTRKAIHCEDLSCNKCKIAFDPSIDFNSIKASDLGEMYTPY
;
A
#
# COMPACT_ATOMS: atom_id res chain seq x y z
N MET A 1 3.63 10.78 5.24
CA MET A 1 4.85 11.61 5.09
C MET A 1 5.24 11.64 3.63
N VAL A 2 5.67 12.79 3.12
CA VAL A 2 6.31 12.92 1.80
C VAL A 2 7.68 13.57 1.93
N LEU A 3 8.54 13.40 0.94
CA LEU A 3 9.86 13.99 0.89
C LEU A 3 9.83 15.27 0.04
N ILE A 4 10.21 16.40 0.64
CA ILE A 4 10.37 17.68 -0.05
C ILE A 4 11.79 18.17 0.21
N GLY A 5 12.62 18.25 -0.84
CA GLY A 5 14.04 18.59 -0.70
C GLY A 5 14.79 17.62 0.23
N GLY A 6 14.41 16.34 0.23
CA GLY A 6 15.00 15.29 1.06
C GLY A 6 14.57 15.28 2.53
N LYS A 7 13.61 16.14 2.94
CA LYS A 7 13.07 16.17 4.30
C LYS A 7 11.67 15.58 4.34
N GLU A 8 11.39 14.81 5.37
CA GLU A 8 10.05 14.28 5.63
C GLU A 8 9.13 15.40 6.11
N MET A 9 8.01 15.55 5.42
CA MET A 9 6.95 16.50 5.72
C MET A 9 5.64 15.76 5.97
N PRO A 10 4.91 16.07 7.06
CA PRO A 10 3.54 15.59 7.24
C PRO A 10 2.66 16.02 6.07
N ARG A 11 1.78 15.12 5.66
CA ARG A 11 0.82 15.37 4.58
C ARG A 11 -0.38 14.48 4.81
N LEU A 12 -1.58 15.05 4.69
CA LEU A 12 -2.81 14.27 4.74
C LEU A 12 -2.93 13.40 3.49
N MET A 13 -3.62 12.26 3.59
CA MET A 13 -3.82 11.38 2.43
C MET A 13 -4.53 12.08 1.26
N GLU A 14 -5.45 13.00 1.55
CA GLU A 14 -6.14 13.81 0.53
C GLU A 14 -5.24 14.84 -0.17
N GLU A 15 -4.10 15.17 0.43
CA GLU A 15 -3.11 16.11 -0.11
C GLU A 15 -2.00 15.39 -0.88
N LEU A 16 -1.86 14.07 -0.71
CA LEU A 16 -0.90 13.25 -1.45
C LEU A 16 -1.19 13.35 -2.96
N ARG A 17 -0.13 13.42 -3.76
CA ARG A 17 -0.19 13.53 -5.22
C ARG A 17 0.68 12.47 -5.87
N VAL A 18 0.27 12.07 -7.08
CA VAL A 18 1.14 11.30 -7.98
C VAL A 18 2.41 12.12 -8.24
N GLY A 19 3.57 11.45 -8.18
CA GLY A 19 4.89 12.05 -8.28
C GLY A 19 5.51 12.44 -6.94
N ASP A 20 4.74 12.51 -5.85
CA ASP A 20 5.32 12.73 -4.51
C ASP A 20 6.28 11.58 -4.17
N GLU A 21 7.44 11.92 -3.60
CA GLU A 21 8.37 10.91 -3.07
C GLU A 21 8.02 10.53 -1.64
N VAL A 22 8.06 9.23 -1.35
CA VAL A 22 7.84 8.67 -0.02
C VAL A 22 9.01 7.78 0.37
N LEU A 23 9.19 7.57 1.67
CA LEU A 23 10.11 6.57 2.18
C LEU A 23 9.52 5.17 2.01
N THR A 24 10.36 4.20 1.69
CA THR A 24 10.00 2.78 1.62
C THR A 24 10.55 2.01 2.82
N GLY A 25 10.08 0.78 3.00
CA GLY A 25 10.66 -0.14 3.98
C GLY A 25 11.94 -0.84 3.52
N SER A 26 12.49 -0.51 2.34
CA SER A 26 13.65 -1.24 1.80
C SER A 26 14.93 -0.90 2.58
N PRO A 27 15.73 -1.92 2.99
CA PRO A 27 17.03 -1.67 3.61
C PRO A 27 18.07 -1.19 2.59
N CYS A 28 17.83 -1.42 1.28
CA CYS A 28 18.75 -1.07 0.21
C CYS A 28 18.78 0.46 0.00
N PRO A 29 19.95 1.13 0.11
CA PRO A 29 20.04 2.59 -0.01
C PRO A 29 19.42 3.17 -1.28
N SER A 30 19.57 2.50 -2.42
CA SER A 30 19.02 2.95 -3.72
C SER A 30 17.50 2.75 -3.86
N GLN A 31 16.86 2.16 -2.86
CA GLN A 31 15.44 1.83 -2.84
C GLN A 31 14.69 2.46 -1.68
N ARG A 32 15.37 3.21 -0.80
CA ARG A 32 14.77 3.87 0.37
C ARG A 32 13.68 4.87 0.03
N GLN A 33 13.64 5.32 -1.23
CA GLN A 33 12.71 6.33 -1.71
C GLN A 33 12.08 5.88 -3.03
N ARG A 34 10.78 6.14 -3.17
CA ARG A 34 10.03 5.93 -4.41
C ARG A 34 8.98 6.99 -4.60
N ARG A 35 8.69 7.30 -5.87
CA ARG A 35 7.57 8.15 -6.24
C ARG A 35 6.27 7.36 -6.17
N VAL A 36 5.22 8.05 -5.72
CA VAL A 36 3.84 7.61 -5.84
C VAL A 36 3.47 7.60 -7.32
N GLY A 37 3.22 6.43 -7.90
CA GLY A 37 2.81 6.31 -9.29
C GLY A 37 1.29 6.40 -9.46
N ARG A 38 0.52 5.94 -8.46
CA ARG A 38 -0.94 6.05 -8.46
C ARG A 38 -1.52 6.09 -7.05
N ILE A 39 -2.65 6.79 -6.92
CA ILE A 39 -3.45 6.86 -5.70
C ILE A 39 -4.85 6.40 -6.05
N TRP A 40 -5.35 5.43 -5.28
CA TRP A 40 -6.67 4.85 -5.40
C TRP A 40 -7.51 5.31 -4.23
N ARG A 41 -8.74 5.74 -4.48
CA ARG A 41 -9.66 6.29 -3.48
C ARG A 41 -10.94 5.47 -3.51
N SER A 42 -11.02 4.50 -2.61
CA SER A 42 -12.15 3.59 -2.52
C SER A 42 -13.17 4.12 -1.53
N VAL A 43 -14.44 4.20 -1.95
CA VAL A 43 -15.56 4.60 -1.08
C VAL A 43 -15.77 3.53 -0.02
N VAL A 44 -15.97 3.95 1.23
CA VAL A 44 -16.35 3.06 2.33
C VAL A 44 -17.88 2.98 2.39
N PRO A 45 -18.51 1.82 2.13
CA PRO A 45 -19.96 1.68 2.25
C PRO A 45 -20.44 2.02 3.67
N GLY A 46 -21.38 2.96 3.77
CA GLY A 46 -21.89 3.43 5.08
C GLY A 46 -20.98 4.43 5.80
N GLY A 47 -19.85 4.83 5.20
CA GLY A 47 -18.97 5.89 5.70
C GLY A 47 -18.28 5.56 7.03
N LYS A 48 -18.15 4.28 7.37
CA LYS A 48 -17.48 3.81 8.60
C LYS A 48 -16.68 2.55 8.32
N THR A 49 -15.49 2.48 8.88
CA THR A 49 -14.65 1.27 8.82
C THR A 49 -13.83 1.14 10.09
N GLU A 50 -13.33 -0.06 10.36
CA GLU A 50 -12.40 -0.27 11.46
C GLU A 50 -10.99 0.18 11.04
N VAL A 51 -10.38 0.96 11.92
CA VAL A 51 -9.04 1.49 11.73
C VAL A 51 -8.21 1.29 12.98
N VAL A 52 -6.89 1.25 12.80
CA VAL A 52 -5.90 1.07 13.86
C VAL A 52 -4.88 2.19 13.75
N GLN A 53 -4.60 2.86 14.87
CA GLN A 53 -3.53 3.85 14.97
C GLN A 53 -2.27 3.15 15.51
N LEU A 54 -1.24 3.02 14.67
CA LEU A 54 0.02 2.34 15.04
C LEU A 54 1.13 3.31 15.46
N SER A 55 1.07 4.57 15.01
CA SER A 55 1.94 5.66 15.45
C SER A 55 1.22 6.99 15.27
N SER A 56 1.82 8.15 15.56
CA SER A 56 1.20 9.47 15.32
C SER A 56 0.80 9.70 13.86
N ASP A 57 1.53 9.09 12.93
CA ASP A 57 1.40 9.36 11.49
C ASP A 57 0.90 8.14 10.71
N CYS A 58 0.79 6.97 11.34
CA CYS A 58 0.36 5.72 10.71
C CYS A 58 -1.01 5.28 11.23
N ARG A 59 -2.02 5.41 10.36
CA ARG A 59 -3.39 4.96 10.60
C ARG A 59 -3.84 4.11 9.42
N LEU A 60 -4.24 2.89 9.70
CA LEU A 60 -4.52 1.87 8.68
C LEU A 60 -5.89 1.24 8.92
N THR A 61 -6.48 0.64 7.89
CA THR A 61 -7.65 -0.24 8.08
C THR A 61 -7.21 -1.52 8.81
N SER A 62 -8.12 -2.14 9.57
CA SER A 62 -7.81 -3.29 10.45
C SER A 62 -7.04 -4.43 9.77
N ASN A 63 -7.38 -4.74 8.52
CA ASN A 63 -6.79 -5.84 7.75
C ASN A 63 -5.57 -5.43 6.91
N HIS A 64 -5.17 -4.15 6.94
CA HIS A 64 -4.02 -3.68 6.17
C HIS A 64 -2.73 -4.36 6.66
N PRO A 65 -1.91 -4.96 5.78
CA PRO A 65 -0.67 -5.59 6.20
C PRO A 65 0.40 -4.56 6.60
N ALA A 66 1.00 -4.76 7.77
CA ALA A 66 2.15 -4.03 8.24
C ALA A 66 3.23 -5.01 8.73
N ILE A 67 4.50 -4.61 8.62
CA ILE A 67 5.62 -5.42 9.08
C ILE A 67 5.89 -5.17 10.57
N THR A 68 6.15 -6.24 11.31
CA THR A 68 6.78 -6.17 12.63
C THR A 68 7.85 -7.25 12.72
N GLY A 69 9.08 -6.87 13.04
CA GLY A 69 10.23 -7.75 12.88
C GLY A 69 10.35 -8.23 11.42
N ASP A 70 10.21 -9.54 11.22
CA ASP A 70 10.27 -10.23 9.92
C ASP A 70 8.92 -10.75 9.42
N ARG A 71 7.81 -10.36 10.06
CA ARG A 71 6.47 -10.88 9.77
C ARG A 71 5.51 -9.79 9.32
N TRP A 72 4.72 -10.12 8.30
CA TRP A 72 3.53 -9.36 7.94
C TRP A 72 2.36 -9.77 8.83
N LEU A 73 1.71 -8.79 9.44
CA LEU A 73 0.53 -8.98 10.28
C LEU A 73 -0.55 -7.96 9.89
N PRO A 74 -1.82 -8.27 10.11
CA PRO A 74 -2.88 -7.28 9.91
C PRO A 74 -2.75 -6.21 11.00
N ALA A 75 -3.04 -4.95 10.67
CA ALA A 75 -2.90 -3.83 11.60
C ALA A 75 -3.64 -4.07 12.94
N ALA A 76 -4.79 -4.74 12.92
CA ALA A 76 -5.56 -5.07 14.13
C ALA A 76 -4.88 -6.07 15.09
N SER A 77 -3.82 -6.76 14.64
CA SER A 77 -2.96 -7.57 15.51
C SER A 77 -1.84 -6.76 16.17
N LEU A 78 -1.61 -5.53 15.72
CA LEU A 78 -0.53 -4.65 16.20
C LEU A 78 -1.05 -3.52 17.10
N GLY A 79 -2.35 -3.23 17.06
CA GLY A 79 -3.00 -2.20 17.87
C GLY A 79 -4.50 -2.44 17.99
N LEU A 80 -5.16 -1.63 18.82
CA LEU A 80 -6.60 -1.75 19.06
C LEU A 80 -7.40 -1.20 17.86
N PRO A 81 -8.24 -2.01 17.19
CA PRO A 81 -9.15 -1.50 16.17
C PRO A 81 -10.26 -0.68 16.80
N VAL A 82 -10.59 0.44 16.15
CA VAL A 82 -11.68 1.34 16.52
C VAL A 82 -12.54 1.59 15.30
N LEU A 83 -13.86 1.50 15.45
CA LEU A 83 -14.78 1.90 14.40
C LEU A 83 -14.75 3.42 14.24
N SER A 84 -14.43 3.90 13.04
CA SER A 84 -14.25 5.33 12.78
C SER A 84 -15.04 5.79 11.54
N PRO A 85 -15.55 7.03 11.52
CA PRO A 85 -16.16 7.59 10.34
C PRO A 85 -15.09 7.87 9.28
N GLU A 86 -15.11 7.09 8.21
CA GLU A 86 -14.22 7.22 7.06
C GLU A 86 -15.09 7.16 5.81
N GLU A 87 -15.12 8.23 5.03
CA GLU A 87 -15.85 8.21 3.75
C GLU A 87 -15.04 7.45 2.67
N PHE A 88 -13.71 7.46 2.80
CA PHE A 88 -12.79 6.87 1.82
C PHE A 88 -11.61 6.21 2.51
N VAL A 89 -11.08 5.18 1.87
CA VAL A 89 -9.76 4.61 2.17
C VAL A 89 -8.88 4.73 0.93
N TYR A 90 -7.57 4.85 1.17
CA TYR A 90 -6.62 5.14 0.11
C TYR A 90 -5.66 3.98 -0.09
N GLY A 91 -5.53 3.53 -1.35
CA GLY A 91 -4.49 2.62 -1.79
C GLY A 91 -3.38 3.39 -2.50
N ILE A 92 -2.12 3.11 -2.16
CA ILE A 92 -0.97 3.77 -2.80
C ILE A 92 -0.21 2.72 -3.61
N GLU A 93 0.03 3.04 -4.88
CA GLU A 93 0.88 2.27 -5.77
C GLU A 93 2.15 3.08 -6.08
N LEU A 94 3.32 2.49 -5.80
CA LEU A 94 4.62 3.13 -6.04
C LEU A 94 5.20 2.72 -7.38
N GLU A 95 6.03 3.56 -7.98
CA GLU A 95 6.81 3.19 -9.16
C GLU A 95 7.79 2.04 -8.86
N GLY A 96 8.03 1.18 -9.85
CA GLY A 96 8.96 0.04 -9.71
C GLY A 96 8.35 -1.14 -8.94
N HIS A 97 9.14 -1.78 -8.07
CA HIS A 97 8.76 -2.99 -7.31
C HIS A 97 9.11 -2.91 -5.82
N VAL A 98 9.32 -1.70 -5.31
CA VAL A 98 9.57 -1.48 -3.87
C VAL A 98 8.24 -1.09 -3.26
N ASP A 99 7.32 -2.03 -3.21
CA ASP A 99 5.89 -1.81 -2.94
C ASP A 99 5.57 -1.68 -1.44
N THR A 100 6.45 -1.01 -0.69
CA THR A 100 6.29 -0.77 0.74
C THR A 100 6.49 0.69 1.05
N ILE A 101 5.77 1.20 2.06
CA ILE A 101 5.86 2.60 2.48
C ILE A 101 6.19 2.63 3.96
N LEU A 102 7.16 3.46 4.35
CA LEU A 102 7.51 3.71 5.74
C LEU A 102 6.75 4.95 6.24
N ILE A 103 5.91 4.77 7.25
CA ILE A 103 5.05 5.83 7.81
C ILE A 103 5.17 5.82 9.34
N GLY A 104 5.70 6.90 9.92
CA GLY A 104 5.84 7.03 11.38
C GLY A 104 6.54 5.84 12.03
N GLY A 105 7.61 5.34 11.39
CA GLY A 105 8.37 4.16 11.84
C GLY A 105 7.77 2.80 11.47
N VAL A 106 6.57 2.74 10.89
CA VAL A 106 5.88 1.50 10.52
C VAL A 106 6.02 1.25 9.02
N VAL A 107 6.52 0.08 8.62
CA VAL A 107 6.52 -0.33 7.21
C VAL A 107 5.18 -0.99 6.89
N CYS A 108 4.47 -0.41 5.94
CA CYS A 108 3.15 -0.85 5.50
C CYS A 108 3.21 -1.37 4.08
N ALA A 109 2.30 -2.28 3.74
CA ALA A 109 2.09 -2.71 2.36
C ALA A 109 1.57 -1.56 1.49
N GLY A 110 2.19 -1.33 0.34
CA GLY A 110 1.58 -0.65 -0.80
C GLY A 110 0.89 -1.65 -1.72
N LEU A 111 0.22 -1.17 -2.76
CA LEU A 111 -0.31 -2.06 -3.81
C LEU A 111 0.84 -2.69 -4.61
N GLY A 112 0.70 -3.99 -4.89
CA GLY A 112 1.69 -4.77 -5.63
C GLY A 112 2.60 -5.64 -4.77
N VAL A 113 2.62 -5.46 -3.45
CA VAL A 113 3.51 -6.22 -2.56
C VAL A 113 2.97 -7.60 -2.23
N TYR A 114 3.85 -8.58 -2.27
CA TYR A 114 3.59 -9.90 -1.71
C TYR A 114 3.91 -9.90 -0.21
N CYS A 115 2.92 -10.21 0.63
CA CYS A 115 3.04 -10.18 2.08
C CYS A 115 3.08 -11.60 2.73
N GLY A 116 3.21 -12.66 1.94
CA GLY A 116 3.31 -14.04 2.42
C GLY A 116 2.02 -14.87 2.26
N PRO A 117 2.01 -16.15 2.67
CA PRO A 117 0.85 -17.05 2.52
C PRO A 117 -0.49 -16.50 3.02
N ASP A 118 -0.44 -15.73 4.11
CA ASP A 118 -1.63 -15.17 4.75
C ASP A 118 -2.11 -13.85 4.09
N PHE A 119 -1.27 -13.23 3.25
CA PHE A 119 -1.51 -11.91 2.67
C PHE A 119 -0.93 -11.75 1.26
N GLY A 120 -1.70 -11.18 0.34
CA GLY A 120 -1.17 -10.86 -0.98
C GLY A 120 -1.09 -12.08 -1.89
N TRP A 121 -2.21 -12.78 -2.05
CA TRP A 121 -2.39 -13.72 -3.15
C TRP A 121 -3.46 -13.26 -4.13
N ASN A 122 -4.14 -12.15 -3.85
CA ASN A 122 -5.27 -11.69 -4.63
C ASN A 122 -4.93 -10.43 -5.43
N VAL A 123 -5.96 -9.77 -5.93
CA VAL A 123 -5.91 -8.53 -6.71
C VAL A 123 -4.96 -7.46 -6.14
N TYR A 124 -4.72 -7.40 -4.83
CA TYR A 124 -3.84 -6.40 -4.21
C TYR A 124 -2.33 -6.61 -4.46
N THR A 125 -1.90 -7.74 -5.03
CA THR A 125 -0.51 -7.92 -5.52
C THR A 125 -0.30 -7.50 -6.96
N ARG A 126 -1.37 -7.04 -7.62
CA ARG A 126 -1.32 -6.51 -8.98
C ARG A 126 -0.95 -5.04 -8.96
N LYS A 127 -0.58 -4.55 -10.14
CA LYS A 127 -0.13 -3.20 -10.41
C LYS A 127 -0.79 -2.68 -11.67
N ALA A 128 -1.29 -1.45 -11.64
CA ALA A 128 -1.76 -0.75 -12.82
C ALA A 128 -0.66 0.05 -13.52
N ILE A 129 0.52 0.17 -12.92
CA ILE A 129 1.69 0.82 -13.53
C ILE A 129 2.81 -0.19 -13.79
N HIS A 130 3.43 -0.06 -14.96
CA HIS A 130 4.61 -0.84 -15.33
C HIS A 130 5.86 -0.22 -14.72
N CYS A 131 6.88 -1.03 -14.41
CA CYS A 131 8.21 -0.47 -14.07
C CYS A 131 8.92 0.05 -15.33
N GLU A 132 10.02 0.78 -15.17
CA GLU A 132 10.75 1.35 -16.31
C GLU A 132 11.41 0.28 -17.20
N ASP A 133 11.66 -0.91 -16.67
CA ASP A 133 12.20 -2.05 -17.42
C ASP A 133 11.07 -2.85 -18.09
N LEU A 134 10.85 -2.62 -19.39
CA LEU A 134 9.87 -3.34 -20.20
C LEU A 134 10.13 -4.85 -20.32
N SER A 135 11.33 -5.32 -19.98
CA SER A 135 11.68 -6.74 -19.97
C SER A 135 11.44 -7.41 -18.61
N CYS A 136 11.02 -6.65 -17.59
CA CYS A 136 10.89 -7.11 -16.21
C CYS A 136 9.93 -8.30 -16.07
N ASN A 137 10.46 -9.42 -15.57
CA ASN A 137 9.67 -10.63 -15.34
C ASN A 137 8.59 -10.44 -14.27
N LYS A 138 8.82 -9.58 -13.29
CA LYS A 138 7.84 -9.26 -12.25
C LYS A 138 6.62 -8.56 -12.83
N CYS A 139 6.82 -7.62 -13.74
CA CYS A 139 5.72 -6.95 -14.44
C CYS A 139 4.91 -7.90 -15.33
N LYS A 140 5.52 -8.92 -15.94
CA LYS A 140 4.75 -9.93 -16.72
C LYS A 140 3.66 -10.63 -15.90
N ILE A 141 3.83 -10.68 -14.59
CA ILE A 141 2.87 -11.26 -13.65
C ILE A 141 2.03 -10.15 -13.04
N ALA A 142 2.65 -9.13 -12.45
CA ALA A 142 1.99 -8.14 -11.61
C ALA A 142 1.17 -7.11 -12.39
N PHE A 143 1.61 -6.74 -13.61
CA PHE A 143 1.00 -5.65 -14.35
C PHE A 143 -0.32 -6.07 -14.99
N ASP A 144 -1.37 -5.36 -14.62
CA ASP A 144 -2.69 -5.44 -15.23
C ASP A 144 -3.22 -4.01 -15.45
N PRO A 145 -3.21 -3.48 -16.68
CA PRO A 145 -3.68 -2.12 -16.95
C PRO A 145 -5.20 -1.97 -16.81
N SER A 146 -5.96 -3.07 -16.73
CA SER A 146 -7.41 -3.07 -16.60
C SER A 146 -7.90 -3.00 -15.15
N ILE A 147 -7.00 -3.20 -14.18
CA ILE A 147 -7.34 -3.20 -12.77
C ILE A 147 -7.81 -1.82 -12.29
N ASP A 148 -8.86 -1.83 -11.47
CA ASP A 148 -9.39 -0.63 -10.81
C ASP A 148 -9.58 -0.89 -9.31
N PHE A 149 -8.64 -0.42 -8.51
CA PHE A 149 -8.71 -0.61 -7.06
C PHE A 149 -9.79 0.24 -6.37
N ASN A 150 -10.42 1.20 -7.08
CA ASN A 150 -11.54 1.96 -6.52
C ASN A 150 -12.81 1.11 -6.39
N SER A 151 -12.90 0.00 -7.15
CA SER A 151 -14.14 -0.77 -7.32
C SER A 151 -13.98 -2.28 -7.08
N ILE A 152 -12.99 -2.68 -6.27
CA ILE A 152 -12.75 -4.08 -5.88
C ILE A 152 -14.01 -4.69 -5.26
N LYS A 153 -14.41 -5.85 -5.79
CA LYS A 153 -15.53 -6.67 -5.34
C LYS A 153 -15.02 -7.86 -4.56
N ALA A 154 -15.92 -8.48 -3.78
CA ALA A 154 -15.61 -9.71 -3.05
C ALA A 154 -15.15 -10.86 -3.98
N SER A 155 -15.63 -10.90 -5.23
CA SER A 155 -15.19 -11.86 -6.25
C SER A 155 -13.70 -11.75 -6.58
N ASP A 156 -13.17 -10.52 -6.60
CA ASP A 156 -11.80 -10.23 -7.01
C ASP A 156 -10.80 -10.66 -5.92
N LEU A 157 -11.30 -10.86 -4.69
CA LEU A 157 -10.54 -11.40 -3.57
C LEU A 157 -10.43 -12.93 -3.62
N GLY A 158 -11.27 -13.60 -4.41
CA GLY A 158 -11.29 -15.06 -4.57
C GLY A 158 -10.29 -15.58 -5.60
N GLU A 159 -9.74 -14.70 -6.45
CA GLU A 159 -8.67 -15.07 -7.37
C GLU A 159 -7.34 -15.14 -6.64
N MET A 160 -6.58 -16.22 -6.88
CA MET A 160 -5.23 -16.40 -6.36
C MET A 160 -4.20 -16.33 -7.49
N TYR A 161 -3.15 -15.55 -7.28
CA TYR A 161 -2.09 -15.31 -8.24
C TYR A 161 -0.74 -15.76 -7.70
N THR A 162 0.07 -16.36 -8.57
CA THR A 162 1.44 -16.76 -8.23
C THR A 162 2.28 -15.52 -7.90
N PRO A 163 2.96 -15.48 -6.74
CA PRO A 163 3.88 -14.39 -6.40
C PRO A 163 5.11 -14.37 -7.32
N TYR A 164 5.78 -13.21 -7.39
CA TYR A 164 6.90 -12.93 -8.30
C TYR A 164 8.17 -12.48 -7.57
#